data_AF-A0A0C2IBM2-F1
#
_entry.id   AF-A0A0C2IBM2-F1
#
_cell.length_a   1.000
_cell.length_b   1.000
_cell.length_c   1.000
_cell.angle_alpha   90.00
_cell.angle_beta   90.00
_cell.angle_gamma   90.00
#
_symmetry.space_group_name_H-M   'P 1'
#
loop_
_entity.id
_entity.type
_entity.pdbx_description
1 polymer ?
#
loop_
_entity_poly.entity_id
_entity_poly.type
_entity_poly.pdbx_seq_one_letter_code
_entity_poly.pdbx_strand_id
1 'polypeptide(L)'
;MKNPNTPRQAIALKYDGQQAPTLTAKGDEELAEAILKLARDYEVPIYENAELVKLLARMELGDSIPQELYRTIAEIIAFAWNLKGKFPAGQDPNAPPIEKDITERGEDY
;
A
#
# COMPACT_ATOMS: atom_id res chain seq x y z
N MET A 1 -4.31 -27.24 -10.79
CA MET A 1 -4.80 -26.50 -11.98
C MET A 1 -5.31 -25.15 -11.51
N LYS A 2 -4.71 -24.03 -11.96
CA LYS A 2 -5.23 -22.68 -11.65
C LYS A 2 -6.49 -22.47 -12.49
N ASN A 3 -7.65 -22.25 -11.86
CA ASN A 3 -8.92 -22.07 -12.56
C ASN A 3 -8.85 -20.82 -13.46
N PRO A 4 -9.00 -20.95 -14.79
CA PRO A 4 -8.84 -19.83 -15.74
C PRO A 4 -10.05 -18.88 -15.78
N ASN A 5 -11.07 -19.09 -14.95
CA ASN A 5 -12.40 -18.47 -15.12
C ASN A 5 -12.85 -17.60 -13.94
N THR A 6 -11.91 -17.08 -13.14
CA THR A 6 -12.23 -15.99 -12.22
C THR A 6 -11.92 -14.70 -12.96
N PRO A 7 -12.88 -13.78 -13.17
CA PRO A 7 -12.58 -12.51 -13.82
C PRO A 7 -11.41 -11.86 -13.09
N ARG A 8 -10.36 -11.58 -13.85
CA ARG A 8 -9.14 -10.99 -13.31
C ARG A 8 -9.47 -9.55 -12.99
N GLN A 9 -9.43 -9.20 -11.72
CA GLN A 9 -9.65 -7.84 -11.25
C GLN A 9 -8.33 -7.26 -10.78
N ALA A 10 -8.08 -5.98 -11.07
CA ALA A 10 -6.91 -5.26 -10.58
C ALA A 10 -7.34 -3.92 -9.98
N ILE A 11 -6.77 -3.60 -8.82
CA ILE A 11 -6.94 -2.33 -8.12
C ILE A 11 -5.57 -1.71 -7.92
N ALA A 12 -5.41 -0.44 -8.26
CA ALA A 12 -4.20 0.33 -8.00
C ALA A 12 -4.46 1.38 -6.93
N LEU A 13 -3.55 1.44 -5.96
CA LEU A 13 -3.60 2.40 -4.86
C LEU A 13 -2.41 3.35 -4.94
N LYS A 14 -2.63 4.61 -4.55
CA LYS A 14 -1.58 5.61 -4.38
C LYS A 14 -1.54 6.05 -2.92
N TYR A 15 -0.33 6.13 -2.38
CA TYR A 15 -0.08 6.65 -1.04
C TYR A 15 1.08 7.64 -1.10
N ASP A 16 0.89 8.80 -0.48
CA ASP A 16 1.86 9.91 -0.48
C ASP A 16 2.67 9.99 0.83
N GLY A 17 2.41 9.11 1.80
CA GLY A 17 3.06 9.12 3.12
C GLY A 17 2.35 9.96 4.17
N GLN A 18 1.33 10.73 3.81
CA GLN A 18 0.67 11.68 4.72
C GLN A 18 -0.82 11.40 4.87
N GLN A 19 -1.53 11.19 3.76
CA GLN A 19 -2.98 11.00 3.74
C GLN A 19 -3.34 9.53 3.51
N ALA A 20 -4.60 9.17 3.78
CA ALA A 20 -5.11 7.84 3.47
C ALA A 20 -4.77 7.44 2.02
N PRO A 21 -4.37 6.19 1.76
CA PRO A 21 -4.19 5.71 0.40
C PRO A 21 -5.47 5.92 -0.42
N THR A 22 -5.33 6.24 -1.70
CA THR A 22 -6.45 6.52 -2.60
C THR A 22 -6.50 5.50 -3.73
N LEU A 23 -7.71 5.14 -4.16
CA LEU A 23 -7.92 4.24 -5.28
C LEU A 23 -7.77 5.01 -6.59
N THR A 24 -6.70 4.75 -7.34
CA THR A 24 -6.37 5.49 -8.57
C THR A 24 -6.70 4.74 -9.85
N ALA A 25 -6.80 3.41 -9.80
CA ALA A 25 -7.29 2.62 -10.91
C ALA A 25 -8.04 1.39 -10.41
N LYS A 26 -9.06 0.98 -11.16
CA LYS A 26 -9.71 -0.31 -11.04
C LYS A 26 -10.08 -0.82 -12.43
N GLY A 27 -10.03 -2.13 -12.62
CA GLY A 27 -10.41 -2.72 -13.89
C GLY A 27 -10.65 -4.22 -13.76
N ASP A 28 -11.41 -4.72 -14.72
CA ASP A 28 -11.76 -6.12 -14.88
C ASP A 28 -11.20 -6.62 -16.22
N GLU A 29 -10.95 -7.92 -16.32
CA GLU A 29 -10.57 -8.62 -17.55
C GLU A 29 -9.41 -7.93 -18.28
N GLU A 30 -9.62 -7.46 -19.51
CA GLU A 30 -8.58 -6.81 -20.33
C GLU A 30 -7.99 -5.56 -19.65
N LEU A 31 -8.83 -4.77 -18.97
CA LEU A 31 -8.37 -3.57 -18.27
C LEU A 31 -7.51 -3.94 -17.05
N ALA A 32 -7.86 -5.02 -16.35
CA ALA A 32 -7.03 -5.53 -15.26
C ALA A 32 -5.66 -5.98 -15.76
N GLU A 33 -5.60 -6.62 -16.93
CA GLU A 33 -4.34 -7.03 -17.54
C GLU A 33 -3.49 -5.83 -17.97
N ALA A 34 -4.11 -4.78 -18.51
CA ALA A 34 -3.42 -3.53 -18.83
C ALA A 34 -2.84 -2.85 -17.59
N ILE A 35 -3.61 -2.78 -16.48
CA ILE A 35 -3.13 -2.24 -15.20
C ILE A 35 -1.94 -3.04 -14.68
N LEU A 36 -2.04 -4.38 -14.68
CA LEU A 36 -0.96 -5.26 -14.23
C LEU A 36 0.27 -5.16 -15.11
N LYS A 37 0.10 -5.02 -16.43
CA LYS A 37 1.20 -4.81 -17.37
C LYS A 37 1.94 -3.51 -17.03
N LEU A 38 1.19 -2.41 -16.88
CA LEU A 38 1.77 -1.12 -16.51
C LEU A 38 2.49 -1.19 -15.15
N ALA A 39 1.89 -1.86 -14.17
CA ALA A 39 2.52 -2.06 -12.87
C ALA A 39 3.87 -2.78 -12.99
N ARG A 40 3.99 -3.82 -13.85
CA ARG A 40 5.27 -4.48 -14.10
C ARG A 40 6.27 -3.57 -14.84
N ASP A 41 5.83 -2.86 -15.87
CA ASP A 41 6.68 -1.99 -16.68
C ASP A 41 7.30 -0.85 -15.83
N TYR A 42 6.57 -0.35 -14.83
CA TYR A 42 7.01 0.72 -13.92
C TYR A 42 7.47 0.20 -12.55
N GLU A 43 7.70 -1.12 -12.43
CA GLU A 43 8.15 -1.79 -11.22
C GLU A 43 7.29 -1.47 -9.97
N VAL A 44 5.99 -1.22 -10.16
CA VAL A 44 5.03 -1.06 -9.07
C VAL A 44 4.80 -2.42 -8.41
N PRO A 45 4.92 -2.54 -7.08
CA PRO A 45 4.69 -3.80 -6.37
C PRO A 45 3.29 -4.35 -6.61
N ILE A 46 3.19 -5.66 -6.89
CA ILE A 46 1.94 -6.36 -7.14
C ILE A 46 1.69 -7.34 -6.00
N TYR A 47 0.51 -7.24 -5.38
CA TYR A 47 0.06 -8.13 -4.32
C TYR A 47 -1.22 -8.84 -4.74
N GLU A 48 -1.23 -10.17 -4.70
CA GLU A 48 -2.37 -10.98 -5.13
C GLU A 48 -3.23 -11.40 -3.93
N ASN A 49 -4.43 -10.81 -3.82
CA ASN A 49 -5.42 -11.20 -2.81
C ASN A 49 -6.85 -10.99 -3.36
N ALA A 50 -7.53 -12.10 -3.67
CA ALA A 50 -8.85 -12.05 -4.29
C ALA A 50 -9.95 -11.44 -3.40
N GLU A 51 -9.88 -11.62 -2.08
CA GLU A 51 -10.88 -11.09 -1.15
C GLU A 51 -10.75 -9.57 -1.00
N LEU A 52 -9.52 -9.09 -0.82
CA LEU A 52 -9.23 -7.66 -0.74
C LEU A 52 -9.59 -6.94 -2.03
N VAL A 53 -9.27 -7.54 -3.18
CA VAL A 53 -9.63 -6.97 -4.49
C VAL A 53 -11.14 -6.84 -4.63
N LYS A 54 -11.92 -7.87 -4.29
CA LYS A 54 -13.39 -7.82 -4.32
C LYS A 54 -13.96 -6.76 -3.38
N LEU A 55 -13.34 -6.58 -2.21
CA LEU A 55 -13.75 -5.55 -1.25
C LEU A 55 -13.51 -4.14 -1.81
N LEU A 56 -12.30 -3.88 -2.30
CA LEU A 56 -11.90 -2.59 -2.85
C LEU A 56 -12.59 -2.27 -4.17
N ALA A 57 -12.97 -3.27 -4.97
CA ALA A 57 -13.69 -3.08 -6.22
C ALA A 57 -15.06 -2.37 -6.05
N ARG A 58 -15.62 -2.42 -4.83
CA ARG A 58 -16.88 -1.73 -4.49
C ARG A 58 -16.71 -0.22 -4.31
N MET A 59 -15.48 0.27 -4.15
CA MET A 59 -15.17 1.69 -4.00
C MET A 59 -15.11 2.40 -5.36
N GLU A 60 -15.25 3.72 -5.37
CA GLU A 60 -15.13 4.55 -6.57
C GLU A 60 -13.68 5.00 -6.82
N LEU A 61 -13.40 5.41 -8.06
CA LEU A 61 -12.11 6.01 -8.40
C LEU A 61 -11.98 7.35 -7.67
N GLY A 62 -10.85 7.55 -6.99
CA GLY A 62 -10.58 8.73 -6.17
C GLY A 62 -10.95 8.57 -4.70
N ASP A 63 -11.67 7.50 -4.32
CA ASP A 63 -11.99 7.25 -2.93
C ASP A 63 -10.74 7.00 -2.10
N SER A 64 -10.71 7.62 -0.91
CA SER A 64 -9.77 7.25 0.15
C SER A 64 -10.16 5.90 0.74
N ILE A 65 -9.17 5.08 1.05
CA ILE A 65 -9.36 3.81 1.76
C ILE A 65 -10.17 4.05 3.06
N PRO A 66 -11.13 3.20 3.42
CA PRO A 66 -11.82 3.29 4.71
C PRO A 66 -10.88 3.02 5.88
N GLN A 67 -11.14 3.66 7.02
CA GLN A 67 -10.31 3.53 8.22
C GLN A 67 -10.20 2.07 8.70
N GLU A 68 -11.23 1.24 8.51
CA GLU A 68 -11.18 -0.17 8.92
C GLU A 68 -10.09 -0.97 8.16
N LEU A 69 -9.70 -0.51 6.96
CA LEU A 69 -8.70 -1.16 6.12
C LEU A 69 -7.31 -0.55 6.24
N TYR A 70 -7.14 0.54 6.98
CA TYR A 70 -5.85 1.24 7.10
C TYR A 70 -4.71 0.34 7.54
N ARG A 71 -4.93 -0.49 8.56
CA ARG A 71 -3.90 -1.38 9.07
C ARG A 71 -3.44 -2.37 8.01
N THR A 72 -4.38 -3.05 7.36
CA THR A 72 -4.08 -4.05 6.33
C THR A 72 -3.38 -3.42 5.13
N ILE A 73 -3.84 -2.26 4.66
CA ILE A 73 -3.20 -1.56 3.54
C ILE A 73 -1.81 -1.04 3.93
N ALA A 74 -1.64 -0.51 5.13
CA ALA A 74 -0.34 -0.06 5.62
C ALA A 74 0.67 -1.20 5.70
N GLU A 75 0.27 -2.38 6.19
CA GLU A 75 1.12 -3.57 6.23
C GLU A 75 1.56 -4.00 4.82
N ILE A 76 0.64 -3.98 3.83
CA ILE A 76 0.96 -4.28 2.43
C ILE A 76 1.94 -3.26 1.85
N ILE A 77 1.71 -1.96 2.08
CA ILE A 77 2.59 -0.89 1.59
C ILE A 77 3.98 -0.99 2.23
N ALA A 78 4.05 -1.21 3.54
CA ALA A 78 5.32 -1.36 4.25
C ALA A 78 6.11 -2.56 3.72
N PHE A 79 5.44 -3.70 3.49
CA PHE A 79 6.06 -4.87 2.86
C PHE A 79 6.56 -4.54 1.44
N ALA A 80 5.73 -3.88 0.64
CA ALA A 80 6.09 -3.47 -0.71
C ALA A 80 7.29 -2.51 -0.77
N TRP A 81 7.43 -1.62 0.21
CA TRP A 81 8.60 -0.74 0.35
C TRP A 81 9.84 -1.51 0.80
N ASN A 82 9.70 -2.43 1.76
CA ASN A 82 10.81 -3.25 2.22
C ASN A 82 11.45 -4.06 1.08
N LEU A 83 10.63 -4.62 0.19
CA LEU A 83 11.11 -5.30 -1.03
C LEU A 83 11.92 -4.38 -1.97
N LYS A 84 11.66 -3.07 -1.92
CA LYS A 84 12.40 -2.04 -2.67
C LYS A 84 13.59 -1.47 -1.90
N GLY A 85 13.93 -2.02 -0.73
CA GLY A 85 14.95 -1.47 0.17
C GLY A 85 14.59 -0.11 0.76
N LYS A 86 13.31 0.27 0.74
CA LYS A 86 12.79 1.49 1.34
C LYS A 86 12.06 1.14 2.63
N PHE A 87 12.14 2.00 3.63
CA PHE A 87 11.48 1.80 4.91
C PHE A 87 10.63 3.03 5.24
N PRO A 88 9.46 2.85 5.87
CA PRO A 88 8.78 3.95 6.54
C PRO A 88 9.70 4.60 7.57
N ALA A 89 9.52 5.90 7.83
CA ALA A 89 10.33 6.63 8.80
C ALA A 89 10.31 5.92 10.17
N GLY A 90 11.50 5.60 10.70
CA GLY A 90 11.67 4.91 11.99
C GLY A 90 11.58 3.37 11.94
N GLN A 91 11.41 2.75 10.77
CA GLN A 91 11.38 1.28 10.60
C GLN A 91 12.56 0.73 9.78
N ASP A 92 13.60 1.53 9.56
CA ASP A 92 14.82 1.05 8.92
C ASP A 92 15.61 0.18 9.94
N PRO A 93 15.79 -1.14 9.67
CA PRO A 93 16.53 -2.04 10.54
C PRO A 93 18.03 -1.74 10.61
N ASN A 94 18.55 -0.91 9.69
CA ASN A 94 19.92 -0.44 9.69
C ASN A 94 20.05 1.03 10.14
N ALA A 95 18.94 1.70 10.47
CA ALA A 95 19.04 3.05 11.01
C ALA A 95 19.73 3.00 12.38
N PRO A 96 20.67 3.93 12.64
CA PRO A 96 21.19 4.09 13.99
C PRO A 96 20.01 4.32 14.95
N PRO A 97 20.06 3.75 16.18
CA PRO A 97 19.03 3.99 17.17
C PRO A 97 18.82 5.50 17.29
N ILE A 98 17.59 5.95 17.03
CA ILE A 98 17.18 7.31 17.36
C ILE A 98 17.23 7.37 18.89
N GLU A 99 18.31 7.94 19.44
CA GLU A 99 18.33 8.41 20.82
C GLU A 99 17.18 9.41 20.93
N LYS A 100 16.06 8.95 21.50
CA LYS A 100 15.08 9.88 22.05
C LYS A 100 15.77 10.50 23.24
N ASP A 101 16.42 11.64 23.03
CA ASP A 101 16.88 12.49 24.13
C ASP A 101 15.66 12.82 25.00
N ILE A 102 15.53 12.06 26.09
CA ILE A 102 14.60 12.31 27.18
C ILE A 102 15.31 13.11 28.25
N THR A 103 15.73 14.33 27.93
CA THR A 103 16.10 15.39 28.89
C THR A 103 16.09 16.69 28.10
N GLU A 104 15.45 17.78 28.54
CA GLU A 104 15.70 18.43 29.82
C GLU A 104 14.41 18.85 30.54
N ARG A 105 14.21 18.25 31.71
CA ARG A 105 14.01 18.96 32.99
C ARG A 105 13.71 20.46 32.84
N GLY A 106 12.43 20.81 32.83
CA GLY A 106 11.99 22.17 33.14
C GLY A 106 12.23 22.44 34.63
N GLU A 107 13.46 22.81 34.98
CA GLU A 107 13.69 23.63 36.17
C GLU A 107 13.60 25.09 35.73
N ASP A 108 12.36 25.56 35.57
CA ASP A 108 12.06 26.99 35.54
C ASP A 108 11.79 27.47 36.98
N TYR A 109 12.57 28.47 37.35
CA TYR A 109 12.71 29.26 38.58
C TYR A 109 11.45 29.59 39.38
#